data_AF-A0A3N1V3D1-F1
#
_entry.id   AF-A0A3N1V3D1-F1
#
_cell.length_a   1.000
_cell.length_b   1.000
_cell.length_c   1.000
_cell.angle_alpha   90.00
_cell.angle_beta   90.00
_cell.angle_gamma   90.00
#
_symmetry.space_group_name_H-M   'P 1'
#
loop_
_entity.id
_entity.type
_entity.pdbx_description
1 polymer ?
#
loop_
_entity_poly.entity_id
_entity_poly.type
_entity_poly.pdbx_seq_one_letter_code
_entity_poly.pdbx_strand_id
1 'polypeptide(L)'
;MVNERDVLLNELAQGLRPMSEGVEWFDDLGPEDQPEVLLFLRHRCVQARAVAEDAPESIRCAGLRPTHTPAVLISRGRIDEQLGKIASLTPPDERRKAFRLLISVLAVAD
;
A
#
# COMPACT_ATOMS: atom_id res chain seq x y z
N MET A 1 22.48 -3.14 -8.80
CA MET A 1 21.49 -4.11 -9.32
C MET A 1 20.13 -3.52 -9.06
N VAL A 2 19.29 -3.41 -10.08
CA VAL A 2 17.89 -3.02 -9.90
C VAL A 2 17.18 -4.20 -9.24
N ASN A 3 16.50 -3.98 -8.11
CA ASN A 3 15.75 -5.02 -7.41
C ASN A 3 14.45 -5.28 -8.18
N GLU A 4 14.19 -6.51 -8.60
CA GLU A 4 12.99 -6.90 -9.38
C GLU A 4 11.69 -6.51 -8.66
N ARG A 5 11.67 -6.61 -7.33
CA ARG A 5 10.57 -6.13 -6.49
C ARG A 5 10.33 -4.63 -6.67
N ASP A 6 11.40 -3.83 -6.65
CA ASP A 6 11.28 -2.38 -6.72
C ASP A 6 10.74 -1.94 -8.09
N VAL A 7 11.11 -2.65 -9.17
CA VAL A 7 10.54 -2.44 -10.51
C VAL A 7 9.05 -2.76 -10.50
N LEU A 8 8.67 -3.93 -9.99
CA LEU A 8 7.27 -4.34 -9.93
C LEU A 8 6.42 -3.34 -9.15
N LEU A 9 6.85 -2.92 -7.95
CA LEU A 9 6.11 -1.96 -7.14
C LEU A 9 6.01 -0.58 -7.81
N ASN A 10 7.05 -0.17 -8.55
CA ASN A 10 7.04 1.07 -9.29
C ASN A 10 6.09 1.02 -10.49
N GLU A 11 6.08 -0.09 -11.25
CA GLU A 11 5.15 -0.30 -12.36
C GLU A 11 3.69 -0.32 -11.88
N LEU A 12 3.42 -0.93 -10.72
CA LEU A 12 2.10 -0.89 -10.10
C LEU A 12 1.69 0.54 -9.73
N ALA A 13 2.57 1.30 -9.10
CA ALA A 13 2.29 2.70 -8.71
C ALA A 13 2.08 3.61 -9.95
N GLN A 14 2.79 3.34 -11.05
CA GLN A 14 2.62 4.07 -12.31
C GLN A 14 1.44 3.57 -13.16
N GLY A 15 0.74 2.52 -12.73
CA GLY A 15 -0.35 1.90 -13.49
C GLY A 15 0.10 1.18 -14.77
N LEU A 16 1.40 0.91 -14.93
CA LEU A 16 1.97 0.14 -16.04
C LEU A 16 1.69 -1.36 -15.90
N ARG A 17 1.50 -1.82 -14.66
CA ARG A 17 1.12 -3.19 -14.32
C ARG A 17 -0.24 -3.20 -13.61
N PRO A 18 -1.15 -4.13 -13.92
CA PRO A 18 -2.44 -4.18 -13.26
C PRO A 18 -2.32 -4.57 -11.78
N MET A 19 -3.16 -3.96 -10.93
CA MET A 19 -3.21 -4.26 -9.49
C MET A 19 -3.50 -5.74 -9.20
N SER A 20 -4.24 -6.44 -10.07
CA SER A 20 -4.51 -7.88 -9.91
C SER A 20 -3.24 -8.70 -9.93
N GLU A 21 -2.32 -8.40 -10.84
CA GLU A 21 -1.02 -9.08 -10.94
C GLU A 21 -0.13 -8.76 -9.72
N GLY A 22 -0.18 -7.51 -9.23
CA GLY A 22 0.49 -7.15 -7.99
C GLY A 22 -0.05 -7.89 -6.76
N VAL A 23 -1.36 -8.13 -6.72
CA VAL A 23 -2.00 -8.89 -5.64
C VAL A 23 -1.64 -10.37 -5.73
N GLU A 24 -1.65 -10.97 -6.92
CA GLU A 24 -1.21 -12.35 -7.13
C GLU A 24 0.25 -12.52 -6.69
N TRP A 25 1.14 -11.64 -7.14
CA TRP A 25 2.53 -11.62 -6.71
C TRP A 25 2.67 -11.49 -5.18
N PHE A 26 1.89 -10.61 -4.54
CA PHE A 26 1.94 -10.41 -3.08
C PHE A 26 1.37 -11.60 -2.30
N ASP A 27 0.36 -12.27 -2.85
CA ASP A 27 -0.26 -13.46 -2.25
C ASP A 27 0.66 -14.70 -2.31
N ASP A 28 1.50 -14.78 -3.34
CA ASP A 28 2.52 -15.83 -3.51
C ASP A 28 3.74 -15.65 -2.58
N LEU A 29 3.87 -14.50 -1.92
CA LEU A 29 4.93 -14.24 -0.94
C LEU A 29 4.73 -15.05 0.34
N GLY A 30 5.85 -15.40 0.98
CA GLY A 30 5.83 -16.01 2.31
C GLY A 30 5.22 -15.08 3.37
N PRO A 31 4.72 -15.63 4.49
CA PRO A 31 4.13 -14.85 5.58
C PRO A 31 5.12 -13.90 6.27
N GLU A 32 6.43 -14.13 6.09
CA GLU A 32 7.53 -13.28 6.58
C GLU A 32 7.90 -12.17 5.58
N ASP A 33 7.72 -12.41 4.27
CA ASP A 33 8.05 -11.45 3.21
C ASP A 33 6.97 -10.37 3.04
N GLN A 34 5.69 -10.74 3.24
CA GLN A 34 4.58 -9.78 3.11
C GLN A 34 4.72 -8.55 4.03
N PRO A 35 5.02 -8.70 5.35
CA PRO A 35 5.32 -7.56 6.22
C PRO A 35 6.48 -6.69 5.72
N GLU A 36 7.54 -7.29 5.18
CA GLU A 36 8.68 -6.53 4.67
C GLU A 36 8.29 -5.66 3.47
N VAL A 37 7.48 -6.20 2.57
CA VAL A 37 6.95 -5.44 1.43
C VAL A 37 6.06 -4.28 1.90
N LEU A 38 5.19 -4.51 2.88
CA LEU A 38 4.33 -3.46 3.43
C LEU A 38 5.15 -2.36 4.13
N LEU A 39 6.18 -2.72 4.88
CA LEU A 39 7.11 -1.76 5.50
C LEU A 39 7.88 -0.97 4.43
N PHE A 40 8.35 -1.63 3.38
CA PHE A 40 9.01 -0.99 2.27
C PHE A 40 8.09 0.04 1.58
N LEU A 41 6.85 -0.34 1.27
CA LEU A 41 5.86 0.56 0.68
C LEU A 41 5.53 1.75 1.58
N ARG A 42 5.39 1.52 2.89
CA ARG A 42 5.24 2.59 3.88
C ARG A 42 6.37 3.61 3.78
N HIS A 43 7.62 3.17 3.72
CA HIS A 43 8.77 4.07 3.58
C HIS A 43 8.72 4.88 2.30
N ARG A 44 8.32 4.25 1.19
CA ARG A 44 8.15 4.93 -0.11
C ARG A 44 7.03 5.98 -0.06
N CYS A 45 5.90 5.69 0.57
CA CYS A 45 4.82 6.68 0.75
C CYS A 45 5.29 7.91 1.54
N VAL A 46 6.08 7.69 2.60
CA VAL A 46 6.67 8.80 3.38
C VAL A 46 7.68 9.60 2.56
N GLN A 47 8.49 8.94 1.73
CA GLN A 47 9.44 9.62 0.84
C GLN A 47 8.75 10.42 -0.27
N ALA A 48 7.64 9.90 -0.80
CA ALA A 48 6.74 10.60 -1.72
C ALA A 48 5.87 11.66 -1.02
N ARG A 49 6.14 11.95 0.26
CA ARG A 49 5.49 13.01 1.03
C ARG A 49 3.96 12.89 1.08
N ALA A 50 3.43 11.66 1.08
CA ALA A 50 2.00 11.40 1.18
C ALA A 50 1.36 12.20 2.32
N VAL A 51 0.24 12.86 2.02
CA VAL A 51 -0.51 13.74 2.93
C VAL A 51 -1.90 13.19 3.22
N ALA A 52 -2.55 13.68 4.28
CA ALA A 52 -3.85 13.16 4.70
C ALA A 52 -4.95 13.36 3.63
N GLU A 53 -4.78 14.37 2.79
CA GLU A 53 -5.65 14.71 1.65
C GLU A 53 -5.62 13.63 0.56
N ASP A 54 -4.57 12.81 0.49
CA ASP A 54 -4.45 11.70 -0.48
C ASP A 54 -5.35 10.52 -0.09
N ALA A 55 -5.81 10.45 1.17
CA ALA A 55 -6.52 9.29 1.70
C ALA A 55 -7.80 8.94 0.92
N PRO A 56 -8.72 9.88 0.61
CA PRO A 56 -9.97 9.54 -0.10
C PRO A 56 -9.70 8.98 -1.50
N GLU A 57 -8.77 9.60 -2.24
CA GLU A 57 -8.42 9.18 -3.59
C GLU A 57 -7.69 7.84 -3.58
N SER A 58 -6.76 7.64 -2.64
CA SER A 58 -6.05 6.37 -2.45
C SER A 58 -7.02 5.22 -2.15
N ILE A 59 -8.04 5.44 -1.31
CA ILE A 59 -9.07 4.44 -1.00
C ILE A 59 -9.87 4.07 -2.26
N ARG A 60 -10.24 5.08 -3.07
CA ARG A 60 -10.98 4.90 -4.31
C ARG A 60 -10.16 4.11 -5.34
N CYS A 61 -8.90 4.50 -5.57
CA CYS A 61 -7.98 3.82 -6.48
C CYS A 61 -7.67 2.39 -6.01
N ALA A 62 -7.57 2.16 -4.70
CA ALA A 62 -7.38 0.84 -4.14
C ALA A 62 -8.61 -0.07 -4.27
N GLY A 63 -9.79 0.47 -4.64
CA GLY A 63 -11.06 -0.25 -4.70
C GLY A 63 -11.51 -0.79 -3.34
N LEU A 64 -11.15 -0.09 -2.25
CA LEU A 64 -11.50 -0.48 -0.89
C LEU A 64 -12.82 0.15 -0.45
N ARG A 65 -13.57 -0.58 0.38
CA ARG A 65 -14.70 0.01 1.09
C ARG A 65 -14.17 0.89 2.22
N PRO A 66 -14.79 2.05 2.49
CA PRO A 66 -14.41 2.90 3.62
C PRO A 66 -14.46 2.20 4.99
N THR A 67 -15.18 1.07 5.10
CA THR A 67 -15.28 0.26 6.31
C THR A 67 -14.14 -0.74 6.50
N HIS A 68 -13.28 -0.96 5.50
CA HIS A 68 -12.12 -1.82 5.65
C HIS A 68 -11.09 -1.16 6.57
N THR A 69 -10.44 -1.95 7.43
CA THR A 69 -9.47 -1.46 8.44
C THR A 69 -8.43 -0.49 7.87
N PRO A 70 -7.72 -0.78 6.76
CA PRO A 70 -6.73 0.15 6.23
C PRO A 70 -7.34 1.47 5.73
N ALA A 71 -8.55 1.45 5.17
CA ALA A 71 -9.27 2.65 4.75
C ALA A 71 -9.71 3.51 5.95
N VAL A 72 -10.17 2.87 7.01
CA VAL A 72 -10.50 3.55 8.28
C VAL A 72 -9.25 4.16 8.92
N LEU A 73 -8.12 3.45 8.91
CA LEU A 73 -6.87 3.92 9.51
C LEU A 73 -6.32 5.14 8.75
N ILE A 74 -6.18 5.06 7.42
CA ILE A 74 -5.58 6.16 6.65
C ILE A 74 -6.39 7.46 6.72
N SER A 75 -7.70 7.35 6.92
CA SER A 75 -8.61 8.49 7.07
C SER A 75 -8.56 9.14 8.46
N ARG A 76 -7.71 8.67 9.39
CA ARG A 76 -7.72 9.08 10.80
C ARG A 76 -6.41 9.75 11.23
N GLY A 77 -6.45 11.04 11.49
CA GLY A 77 -5.33 11.75 12.13
C GLY A 77 -4.13 11.87 11.20
N ARG A 78 -2.92 11.73 11.74
CA ARG A 78 -1.68 11.97 11.00
C ARG A 78 -1.29 10.78 10.13
N ILE A 79 -1.11 11.01 8.82
CA ILE A 79 -0.86 9.94 7.84
C ILE A 79 0.41 9.13 8.13
N ASP A 80 1.48 9.76 8.62
CA ASP A 80 2.75 9.10 8.97
C ASP A 80 2.59 7.98 10.02
N GLU A 81 1.78 8.24 11.04
CA GLU A 81 1.42 7.26 12.07
C GLU A 81 0.52 6.15 11.51
N GLN A 82 -0.45 6.51 10.65
CA GLN A 82 -1.40 5.55 10.09
C GLN A 82 -0.77 4.61 9.08
N LEU A 83 0.14 5.11 8.24
CA LEU A 83 0.93 4.28 7.33
C LEU A 83 1.70 3.20 8.12
N GLY A 84 2.24 3.54 9.29
CA GLY A 84 2.86 2.56 10.20
C GLY A 84 1.88 1.50 10.68
N LYS A 85 0.67 1.88 11.12
CA LYS A 85 -0.37 0.93 11.58
C LYS A 85 -0.85 0.03 10.44
N ILE A 86 -1.00 0.57 9.25
CA ILE A 86 -1.43 -0.16 8.04
C ILE A 86 -0.38 -1.21 7.66
N ALA A 87 0.91 -0.84 7.68
CA ALA A 87 1.99 -1.77 7.36
C ALA A 87 2.13 -2.90 8.39
N SER A 88 1.69 -2.68 9.63
CA SER A 88 1.74 -3.66 10.73
C SER A 88 0.48 -4.54 10.83
N LEU A 89 -0.43 -4.52 9.86
CA LEU A 89 -1.62 -5.37 9.89
C LEU A 89 -1.24 -6.86 9.81
N THR A 90 -1.71 -7.65 10.77
CA THR A 90 -1.36 -9.08 10.90
C THR A 90 -2.22 -10.01 10.04
N PRO A 91 -3.57 -9.87 9.96
CA PRO A 91 -4.39 -10.82 9.23
C PRO A 91 -4.07 -10.81 7.72
N PRO A 92 -3.96 -11.97 7.05
CA PRO A 92 -3.63 -12.04 5.62
C PRO A 92 -4.56 -11.22 4.72
N ASP A 93 -5.87 -11.27 4.98
CA ASP A 93 -6.85 -10.47 4.23
C ASP A 93 -6.66 -8.96 4.44
N GLU A 94 -6.23 -8.54 5.63
CA GLU A 94 -5.93 -7.15 5.93
C GLU A 94 -4.60 -6.71 5.32
N ARG A 95 -3.60 -7.59 5.25
CA ARG A 95 -2.33 -7.34 4.52
C ARG A 95 -2.56 -7.12 3.04
N ARG A 96 -3.40 -7.95 2.40
CA ARG A 96 -3.77 -7.76 0.98
C ARG A 96 -4.44 -6.40 0.75
N LYS A 97 -5.34 -5.99 1.65
CA LYS A 97 -5.99 -4.68 1.57
C LYS A 97 -4.99 -3.54 1.83
N ALA A 98 -4.07 -3.73 2.78
CA ALA A 98 -2.99 -2.79 3.08
C ALA A 98 -2.08 -2.59 1.88
N PHE A 99 -1.68 -3.67 1.21
CA PHE A 99 -0.87 -3.64 0.00
C PHE A 99 -1.53 -2.79 -1.11
N ARG A 100 -2.79 -3.09 -1.43
CA ARG A 100 -3.57 -2.32 -2.42
C ARG A 100 -3.64 -0.84 -2.07
N LEU A 101 -3.86 -0.54 -0.79
CA LEU A 101 -3.93 0.84 -0.32
C LEU A 101 -2.58 1.56 -0.45
N LEU A 102 -1.50 0.96 0.03
CA LEU A 102 -0.18 1.60 0.03
C LEU A 102 0.36 1.83 -1.39
N ILE A 103 0.10 0.92 -2.33
CA ILE A 103 0.39 1.17 -3.76
C ILE A 103 -0.42 2.37 -4.27
N SER A 104 -1.71 2.44 -3.92
CA SER A 104 -2.57 3.55 -4.36
C SER A 104 -2.15 4.88 -3.74
N VAL A 105 -1.69 4.89 -2.49
CA VAL A 105 -1.10 6.07 -1.85
C VAL A 105 0.15 6.50 -2.60
N LEU A 106 1.05 5.57 -2.92
CA LEU A 106 2.26 5.87 -3.68
C LEU A 106 1.97 6.39 -5.10
N ALA A 107 0.86 5.96 -5.71
CA ALA A 107 0.43 6.42 -7.02
C ALA A 107 -0.17 7.83 -7.00
N VAL A 108 -0.74 8.25 -5.86
CA VAL A 108 -1.41 9.55 -5.69
C VAL A 108 -0.46 10.61 -5.12
N ALA A 109 0.47 10.20 -4.26
CA ALA A 109 1.44 11.09 -3.62
C ALA A 109 2.48 11.62 -4.63
N ASP A 110 2.88 12.89 -4.46
CA ASP A 110 3.72 13.70 -5.37
C ASP A 110 5.10 14.03 -4.76
#